data_AF-A0A2B4R864-F1
#
_entry.id   AF-A0A2B4R864-F1
#
_cell.length_a   1.000
_cell.length_b   1.000
_cell.length_c   1.000
_cell.angle_alpha   90.00
_cell.angle_beta   90.00
_cell.angle_gamma   90.00
#
_symmetry.space_group_name_H-M   'P 1'
#
loop_
_entity.id
_entity.type
_entity.pdbx_description
1 polymer ?
#
loop_
_entity_poly.entity_id
_entity_poly.type
_entity_poly.pdbx_seq_one_letter_code
_entity_poly.pdbx_strand_id
1 'polypeptide(L)'
;MVDEVLNDLKDTKGIIIDVRGNPGGQPDIATMVPKHFTTEKVFAGYKATPFKVTPATGHHMVKLSINGVEGKFILDTGAANSIFDNNAVKKFKLTETSSVDKGAAGIGGLVIKKKADLIPYMKQADLTGSLKMNAFADAHPERFFQVGVAEANMMGMAAGLTIGGKIPFTGTFANFSTSRVYDQIRQSIAYSDKNVKICASHAGVTLGEDGATHQTLEDIGMMKMLPGMVVINPCDYNQTKAATIAIADYKGPVYLRFGRPSVPIFTPDDQKFEIGKAIQLTEGKDVTIVATGHLVWESLQAAEKLDAMGISVEVINIHTIKPLDKEAILKSIAKTGCIVTAEEHNRIGGLGESVAGMLAQNHPTPQEFVAVNDTFGESGSPAELMKKYGLDADSVLKENRKALYPLKNNVCFLKGS
;
A
#
# COMPACT_ATOMS: atom_id res chain seq x y z
N MET A 1 -23.47 31.91 -23.47
CA MET A 1 -22.88 32.13 -22.11
C MET A 1 -22.10 30.91 -21.60
N VAL A 2 -22.23 29.73 -22.24
CA VAL A 2 -21.26 28.62 -22.16
C VAL A 2 -20.19 28.76 -23.27
N ASP A 3 -20.48 29.53 -24.31
CA ASP A 3 -19.60 29.69 -25.48
C ASP A 3 -18.37 30.59 -25.24
N GLU A 4 -18.31 31.31 -24.12
CA GLU A 4 -17.07 31.96 -23.62
C GLU A 4 -16.17 30.96 -22.84
N VAL A 5 -16.73 29.89 -22.28
CA VAL A 5 -16.02 28.91 -21.44
C VAL A 5 -14.99 28.10 -22.25
N LEU A 6 -15.20 27.95 -23.56
CA LEU A 6 -14.31 27.18 -24.43
C LEU A 6 -13.11 27.99 -24.96
N ASN A 7 -13.16 29.33 -24.98
CA ASN A 7 -11.99 30.12 -25.36
C ASN A 7 -10.89 30.10 -24.28
N ASP A 8 -11.26 29.81 -23.04
CA ASP A 8 -10.35 29.64 -21.89
C ASP A 8 -9.64 28.27 -21.84
N LEU A 9 -10.00 27.32 -22.71
CA LEU A 9 -9.36 25.98 -22.79
C LEU A 9 -8.01 25.98 -23.56
N LYS A 10 -7.46 27.14 -23.91
CA LYS A 10 -6.21 27.24 -24.68
C LYS A 10 -4.96 26.74 -23.95
N ASP A 11 -5.01 26.54 -22.63
CA ASP A 11 -3.87 26.07 -21.83
C ASP A 11 -4.06 24.67 -21.21
N THR A 12 -4.99 23.87 -21.74
CA THR A 12 -5.39 22.61 -21.10
C THR A 12 -4.34 21.50 -21.23
N LYS A 13 -3.63 21.21 -20.13
CA LYS A 13 -2.92 19.95 -19.89
C LYS A 13 -3.90 18.85 -19.46
N GLY A 14 -4.15 17.90 -20.37
CA GLY A 14 -4.63 16.54 -20.09
C GLY A 14 -6.14 16.36 -19.84
N ILE A 15 -6.77 15.48 -20.63
CA ILE A 15 -8.12 14.95 -20.41
C ILE A 15 -8.01 13.42 -20.26
N ILE A 16 -8.66 12.83 -19.25
CA ILE A 16 -8.73 11.37 -19.05
C ILE A 16 -10.09 10.88 -19.58
N ILE A 17 -10.09 9.81 -20.39
CA ILE A 17 -11.29 9.18 -20.95
C ILE A 17 -11.27 7.69 -20.59
N ASP A 18 -12.31 7.20 -19.94
CA ASP A 18 -12.52 5.78 -19.57
C ASP A 18 -13.33 5.06 -20.67
N VAL A 19 -12.81 3.93 -21.21
CA VAL A 19 -13.49 3.10 -22.21
C VAL A 19 -13.31 1.62 -21.87
N ARG A 20 -14.39 0.94 -21.47
CA ARG A 20 -14.38 -0.51 -21.23
C ARG A 20 -14.76 -1.29 -22.49
N GLY A 21 -13.96 -2.30 -22.84
CA GLY A 21 -14.29 -3.33 -23.84
C GLY A 21 -14.74 -4.64 -23.18
N ASN A 22 -15.57 -5.43 -23.88
CA ASN A 22 -16.04 -6.72 -23.40
C ASN A 22 -14.92 -7.79 -23.57
N PRO A 23 -14.65 -8.67 -22.60
CA PRO A 23 -13.60 -9.69 -22.73
C PRO A 23 -13.98 -10.72 -23.80
N GLY A 24 -13.19 -10.83 -24.87
CA GLY A 24 -13.26 -11.94 -25.84
C GLY A 24 -13.97 -11.68 -27.19
N GLY A 25 -14.46 -10.47 -27.46
CA GLY A 25 -15.02 -10.10 -28.77
C GLY A 25 -14.03 -9.32 -29.66
N GLN A 26 -14.13 -9.44 -30.99
CA GLN A 26 -13.52 -8.43 -31.88
C GLN A 26 -14.22 -7.09 -31.62
N PRO A 27 -13.49 -6.02 -31.25
CA PRO A 27 -14.12 -4.76 -30.90
C PRO A 27 -14.67 -4.05 -32.14
N ASP A 28 -15.98 -3.80 -32.15
CA ASP A 28 -16.67 -2.86 -33.04
C ASP A 28 -16.99 -1.59 -32.24
N ILE A 29 -16.64 -0.43 -32.81
CA ILE A 29 -16.92 0.92 -32.26
C ILE A 29 -18.40 1.07 -31.90
N ALA A 30 -19.31 0.42 -32.63
CA ALA A 30 -20.74 0.47 -32.37
C ALA A 30 -21.17 -0.20 -31.05
N THR A 31 -20.32 -1.05 -30.45
CA THR A 31 -20.65 -1.83 -29.23
C THR A 31 -20.01 -1.28 -27.96
N MET A 32 -19.21 -0.21 -28.06
CA MET A 32 -18.58 0.46 -26.91
C MET A 32 -19.52 1.50 -26.31
N VAL A 33 -20.38 1.09 -25.36
CA VAL A 33 -21.25 2.01 -24.62
C VAL A 33 -20.69 2.22 -23.20
N PRO A 34 -20.36 3.47 -22.78
CA PRO A 34 -19.89 3.75 -21.43
C PRO A 34 -21.04 3.67 -20.42
N LYS A 35 -20.78 3.15 -19.22
CA LYS A 35 -21.84 3.02 -18.21
C LYS A 35 -22.26 4.37 -17.60
N HIS A 36 -21.48 5.46 -17.66
CA HIS A 36 -21.84 6.73 -17.00
C HIS A 36 -21.62 8.06 -17.76
N PHE A 37 -21.27 8.04 -19.06
CA PHE A 37 -21.37 9.25 -19.90
C PHE A 37 -21.68 8.80 -21.33
N THR A 38 -22.75 9.30 -21.95
CA THR A 38 -22.99 9.04 -23.37
C THR A 38 -21.93 9.78 -24.18
N THR A 39 -21.04 9.01 -24.83
CA THR A 39 -19.96 9.46 -25.72
C THR A 39 -20.44 10.44 -26.80
N GLU A 40 -21.71 10.33 -27.21
CA GLU A 40 -22.35 11.24 -28.17
C GLU A 40 -22.36 12.71 -27.72
N LYS A 41 -22.42 13.00 -26.42
CA LYS A 41 -22.44 14.42 -25.95
C LYS A 41 -21.06 15.06 -25.86
N VAL A 42 -20.02 14.27 -25.64
CA VAL A 42 -18.65 14.79 -25.43
C VAL A 42 -17.92 15.00 -26.75
N PHE A 43 -18.23 14.19 -27.79
CA PHE A 43 -17.49 14.18 -29.05
C PHE A 43 -18.28 14.61 -30.29
N ALA A 44 -19.51 15.13 -30.13
CA ALA A 44 -20.24 15.74 -31.24
C ALA A 44 -19.42 16.88 -31.85
N GLY A 45 -18.87 16.67 -33.06
CA GLY A 45 -18.06 17.65 -33.80
C GLY A 45 -16.55 17.40 -33.82
N TYR A 46 -16.03 16.35 -33.17
CA TYR A 46 -14.60 16.03 -33.17
C TYR A 46 -14.26 14.88 -34.13
N LYS A 47 -13.23 15.05 -34.97
CA LYS A 47 -12.73 13.97 -35.86
C LYS A 47 -11.71 13.11 -35.10
N ALA A 48 -12.05 11.86 -34.82
CA ALA A 48 -11.12 10.86 -34.28
C ALA A 48 -10.58 9.95 -35.40
N THR A 49 -9.30 9.59 -35.35
CA THR A 49 -8.68 8.63 -36.28
C THR A 49 -8.65 7.23 -35.64
N PRO A 50 -9.23 6.19 -36.28
CA PRO A 50 -9.22 4.84 -35.73
C PRO A 50 -7.79 4.27 -35.67
N PHE A 51 -7.45 3.55 -34.60
CA PHE A 51 -6.24 2.74 -34.52
C PHE A 51 -6.57 1.37 -33.92
N LYS A 52 -5.80 0.35 -34.33
CA LYS A 52 -6.06 -1.05 -34.00
C LYS A 52 -5.24 -1.45 -32.77
N VAL A 53 -5.91 -1.88 -31.69
CA VAL A 53 -5.26 -2.41 -30.48
C VAL A 53 -5.39 -3.93 -30.47
N THR A 54 -4.29 -4.64 -30.22
CA THR A 54 -4.26 -6.10 -30.04
C THR A 54 -4.69 -6.43 -28.61
N PRO A 55 -5.51 -7.47 -28.34
CA PRO A 55 -6.07 -7.68 -27.02
C PRO A 55 -5.00 -8.19 -26.06
N ALA A 56 -4.57 -7.32 -25.14
CA ALA A 56 -3.86 -7.69 -23.93
C ALA A 56 -4.29 -6.73 -22.81
N THR A 57 -4.65 -7.28 -21.65
CA THR A 57 -5.08 -6.54 -20.46
C THR A 57 -3.94 -5.64 -19.95
N GLY A 58 -4.21 -4.34 -19.76
CA GLY A 58 -3.25 -3.39 -19.20
C GLY A 58 -3.53 -1.92 -19.50
N HIS A 59 -2.60 -1.05 -19.08
CA HIS A 59 -2.58 0.37 -19.40
C HIS A 59 -1.78 0.58 -20.70
N HIS A 60 -2.43 1.09 -21.74
CA HIS A 60 -1.77 1.40 -23.01
C HIS A 60 -1.62 2.91 -23.16
N MET A 61 -0.38 3.38 -23.33
CA MET A 61 -0.16 4.75 -23.79
C MET A 61 -0.38 4.83 -25.29
N VAL A 62 -1.45 5.51 -25.69
CA VAL A 62 -1.80 5.70 -27.09
C VAL A 62 -1.57 7.15 -27.48
N LYS A 63 -0.97 7.35 -28.65
CA LYS A 63 -0.92 8.68 -29.27
C LYS A 63 -2.20 8.86 -30.07
N LEU A 64 -3.00 9.86 -29.70
CA LEU A 64 -4.19 10.24 -30.44
C LEU A 64 -4.05 11.68 -30.88
N SER A 65 -4.67 12.01 -32.02
CA SER A 65 -4.85 13.38 -32.46
C SER A 65 -6.33 13.73 -32.36
N ILE A 66 -6.65 14.80 -31.62
CA ILE A 66 -8.01 15.34 -31.52
C ILE A 66 -7.97 16.72 -32.18
N ASN A 67 -8.73 16.90 -33.26
CA ASN A 67 -8.73 18.13 -34.08
C ASN A 67 -7.32 18.58 -34.53
N GLY A 68 -6.44 17.63 -34.86
CA GLY A 68 -5.09 17.93 -35.35
C GLY A 68 -4.06 18.19 -34.25
N VAL A 69 -4.46 18.13 -32.97
CA VAL A 69 -3.55 18.25 -31.83
C VAL A 69 -3.19 16.87 -31.30
N GLU A 70 -1.91 16.51 -31.40
CA GLU A 70 -1.41 15.24 -30.84
C GLU A 70 -1.33 15.29 -29.31
N GLY A 71 -1.87 14.26 -28.67
CA GLY A 71 -1.78 14.03 -27.23
C GLY A 71 -1.41 12.58 -26.91
N LYS A 72 -0.84 12.37 -25.73
CA LYS A 72 -0.66 11.04 -25.15
C LYS A 72 -1.83 10.76 -24.22
N PHE A 73 -2.51 9.66 -24.43
CA PHE A 73 -3.66 9.24 -23.65
C PHE A 73 -3.39 7.86 -23.06
N ILE A 74 -3.92 7.62 -21.87
CA ILE A 74 -3.84 6.31 -21.22
C ILE A 74 -5.18 5.63 -21.49
N LEU A 75 -5.13 4.52 -22.22
CA LEU A 75 -6.27 3.64 -22.39
C LEU A 75 -6.19 2.54 -21.33
N ASP A 76 -7.10 2.58 -20.37
CA ASP A 76 -7.24 1.51 -19.37
C ASP A 76 -8.22 0.45 -19.90
N THR A 77 -7.75 -0.79 -19.99
CA THR A 77 -8.52 -1.93 -20.50
C THR A 77 -8.86 -2.95 -19.41
N GLY A 78 -8.60 -2.64 -18.12
CA GLY A 78 -8.86 -3.57 -17.02
C GLY A 78 -9.08 -2.91 -15.67
N ALA A 79 -10.27 -3.14 -15.12
CA ALA A 79 -10.66 -3.02 -13.71
C ALA A 79 -10.13 -1.82 -12.88
N ALA A 80 -11.05 -0.88 -12.63
CA ALA A 80 -11.15 0.04 -11.50
C ALA A 80 -10.28 1.32 -11.48
N ASN A 81 -10.92 2.41 -11.91
CA ASN A 81 -10.95 3.77 -11.34
C ASN A 81 -9.79 4.18 -10.41
N SER A 82 -8.85 4.96 -10.94
CA SER A 82 -8.08 5.93 -10.15
C SER A 82 -8.36 7.33 -10.69
N ILE A 83 -9.19 8.11 -9.99
CA ILE A 83 -9.40 9.53 -10.28
C ILE A 83 -8.27 10.29 -9.60
N PHE A 84 -7.41 10.96 -10.38
CA PHE A 84 -6.37 11.83 -9.84
C PHE A 84 -6.90 13.27 -9.74
N ASP A 85 -6.90 13.83 -8.54
CA ASP A 85 -7.05 15.27 -8.34
C ASP A 85 -5.72 15.97 -8.70
N ASN A 86 -5.77 16.89 -9.66
CA ASN A 86 -4.60 17.67 -10.09
C ASN A 86 -3.97 18.50 -8.95
N ASN A 87 -4.73 18.83 -7.90
CA ASN A 87 -4.20 19.50 -6.71
C ASN A 87 -3.36 18.54 -5.85
N ALA A 88 -3.84 17.31 -5.64
CA ALA A 88 -3.11 16.26 -4.93
C ALA A 88 -1.81 15.90 -5.66
N VAL A 89 -1.80 15.87 -7.00
CA VAL A 89 -0.60 15.63 -7.82
C VAL A 89 0.51 16.66 -7.54
N LYS A 90 0.15 17.95 -7.45
CA LYS A 90 1.11 19.02 -7.18
C LYS A 90 1.57 19.03 -5.71
N LYS A 91 0.63 18.83 -4.78
CA LYS A 91 0.90 18.91 -3.33
C LYS A 91 1.75 17.73 -2.85
N PHE A 92 1.48 16.52 -3.34
CA PHE A 92 2.13 15.29 -2.88
C PHE A 92 3.11 14.68 -3.89
N LYS A 93 3.46 15.41 -4.97
CA LYS A 93 4.46 15.00 -5.97
C LYS A 93 4.20 13.60 -6.54
N LEU A 94 2.95 13.29 -6.86
CA LEU A 94 2.58 12.02 -7.48
C LEU A 94 3.36 11.85 -8.80
N THR A 95 4.10 10.75 -8.93
CA THR A 95 4.88 10.47 -10.15
C THR A 95 4.15 9.52 -11.09
N GLU A 96 3.59 8.43 -10.57
CA GLU A 96 2.87 7.38 -11.29
C GLU A 96 2.16 6.43 -10.31
N THR A 97 1.51 5.37 -10.79
CA THR A 97 1.04 4.25 -9.96
C THR A 97 1.77 2.96 -10.31
N SER A 98 2.07 2.16 -9.30
CA SER A 98 2.66 0.84 -9.48
C SER A 98 2.28 -0.08 -8.33
N SER A 99 2.25 -1.38 -8.60
CA SER A 99 2.01 -2.39 -7.57
C SER A 99 3.26 -2.57 -6.72
N VAL A 100 3.08 -2.62 -5.41
CA VAL A 100 4.21 -2.67 -4.45
C VAL A 100 4.96 -4.02 -4.49
N ASP A 101 4.29 -5.09 -4.91
CA ASP A 101 4.91 -6.40 -5.19
C ASP A 101 6.04 -6.31 -6.23
N LYS A 102 5.91 -5.47 -7.27
CA LYS A 102 6.97 -5.19 -8.25
C LYS A 102 8.17 -4.50 -7.60
N GLY A 103 7.95 -3.73 -6.54
CA GLY A 103 9.02 -3.06 -5.79
C GLY A 103 9.86 -4.06 -5.01
N ALA A 104 9.20 -4.98 -4.31
CA ALA A 104 9.87 -6.01 -3.50
C ALA A 104 10.59 -7.06 -4.37
N ALA A 105 9.87 -7.66 -5.31
CA ALA A 105 10.38 -8.78 -6.11
C ALA A 105 11.13 -8.36 -7.38
N GLY A 106 10.83 -7.18 -7.93
CA GLY A 106 11.50 -6.64 -9.11
C GLY A 106 12.83 -6.00 -8.74
N ILE A 107 12.85 -4.67 -8.57
CA ILE A 107 14.10 -3.93 -8.37
C ILE A 107 14.72 -4.22 -7.00
N GLY A 108 13.93 -4.38 -5.92
CA GLY A 108 14.47 -4.79 -4.61
C GLY A 108 15.24 -6.10 -4.70
N GLY A 109 14.63 -7.14 -5.29
CA GLY A 109 15.28 -8.42 -5.57
C GLY A 109 16.50 -8.33 -6.49
N LEU A 110 16.47 -7.46 -7.51
CA LEU A 110 17.60 -7.24 -8.44
C LEU A 110 18.74 -6.39 -7.83
N VAL A 111 18.48 -5.49 -6.88
CA VAL A 111 19.50 -4.60 -6.27
C VAL A 111 20.28 -5.32 -5.16
N ILE A 112 19.73 -6.39 -4.61
CA ILE A 112 20.43 -7.33 -3.72
C ILE A 112 21.69 -7.96 -4.38
N LYS A 113 21.87 -7.77 -5.70
CA LYS A 113 23.06 -8.08 -6.53
C LYS A 113 24.43 -7.83 -5.89
N LYS A 114 24.60 -6.90 -4.94
CA LYS A 114 25.91 -6.65 -4.29
C LYS A 114 26.31 -7.66 -3.19
N LYS A 115 25.42 -8.58 -2.77
CA LYS A 115 25.71 -9.64 -1.77
C LYS A 115 25.49 -11.06 -2.32
N ALA A 116 25.84 -11.24 -3.60
CA ALA A 116 25.40 -12.34 -4.46
C ALA A 116 25.56 -13.77 -3.89
N ASP A 117 26.55 -14.04 -3.04
CA ASP A 117 26.81 -15.42 -2.60
C ASP A 117 25.93 -15.90 -1.42
N LEU A 118 25.26 -14.96 -0.73
CA LEU A 118 24.60 -15.25 0.55
C LEU A 118 23.07 -15.35 0.46
N ILE A 119 22.44 -15.01 -0.66
CA ILE A 119 20.98 -14.74 -0.66
C ILE A 119 20.23 -15.76 -1.52
N PRO A 120 19.70 -16.83 -0.91
CA PRO A 120 18.75 -17.73 -1.53
C PRO A 120 17.34 -17.12 -1.43
N TYR A 121 16.61 -17.16 -2.53
CA TYR A 121 15.21 -16.76 -2.57
C TYR A 121 14.34 -18.00 -2.69
N MET A 122 13.57 -18.29 -1.66
CA MET A 122 12.58 -19.36 -1.66
C MET A 122 11.21 -18.81 -1.98
N LYS A 123 10.49 -19.59 -2.78
CA LYS A 123 9.16 -19.26 -3.20
C LYS A 123 8.30 -20.50 -3.25
N GLN A 124 7.02 -20.26 -3.07
CA GLN A 124 5.97 -21.22 -2.87
C GLN A 124 4.79 -20.97 -3.85
N ALA A 125 4.01 -22.02 -4.08
CA ALA A 125 2.65 -22.03 -4.64
C ALA A 125 2.51 -21.67 -6.12
N ASP A 126 3.56 -21.80 -6.92
CA ASP A 126 3.54 -21.42 -8.34
C ASP A 126 3.08 -19.96 -8.58
N LEU A 127 3.19 -19.12 -7.55
CA LEU A 127 2.74 -17.73 -7.56
C LEU A 127 3.75 -16.81 -8.27
N THR A 128 4.57 -17.33 -9.20
CA THR A 128 5.78 -16.62 -9.71
C THR A 128 5.39 -15.36 -10.44
N GLY A 129 4.29 -15.43 -11.20
CA GLY A 129 3.62 -14.27 -11.79
C GLY A 129 2.93 -13.34 -10.79
N SER A 130 2.41 -13.86 -9.67
CA SER A 130 1.63 -13.08 -8.67
C SER A 130 2.48 -12.27 -7.71
N LEU A 131 3.68 -12.74 -7.39
CA LEU A 131 4.66 -11.98 -6.59
C LEU A 131 5.70 -11.28 -7.47
N LYS A 132 5.62 -11.38 -8.80
CA LYS A 132 6.54 -10.75 -9.75
C LYS A 132 8.02 -11.12 -9.56
N MET A 133 8.27 -12.38 -9.20
CA MET A 133 9.62 -12.88 -8.86
C MET A 133 10.37 -13.50 -10.04
N ASN A 134 9.75 -13.55 -11.23
CA ASN A 134 10.35 -14.11 -12.44
C ASN A 134 11.72 -13.47 -12.72
N ALA A 135 11.83 -12.14 -12.56
CA ALA A 135 13.08 -11.43 -12.82
C ALA A 135 14.26 -11.93 -11.96
N PHE A 136 14.02 -12.32 -10.70
CA PHE A 136 15.06 -12.90 -9.86
C PHE A 136 15.35 -14.35 -10.25
N ALA A 137 14.31 -15.15 -10.50
CA ALA A 137 14.46 -16.55 -10.89
C ALA A 137 15.23 -16.70 -12.22
N ASP A 138 14.93 -15.84 -13.20
CA ASP A 138 15.58 -15.83 -14.51
C ASP A 138 17.04 -15.37 -14.42
N ALA A 139 17.32 -14.38 -13.55
CA ALA A 139 18.67 -13.85 -13.37
C ALA A 139 19.57 -14.76 -12.52
N HIS A 140 18.99 -15.49 -11.56
CA HIS A 140 19.70 -16.23 -10.51
C HIS A 140 19.04 -17.60 -10.22
N PRO A 141 18.88 -18.47 -11.23
CA PRO A 141 18.17 -19.74 -11.09
C PRO A 141 18.81 -20.67 -10.05
N GLU A 142 20.13 -20.59 -9.85
CA GLU A 142 20.88 -21.36 -8.87
C GLU A 142 20.61 -20.96 -7.41
N ARG A 143 19.99 -19.79 -7.21
CA ARG A 143 19.63 -19.24 -5.89
C ARG A 143 18.13 -19.13 -5.69
N PHE A 144 17.33 -19.53 -6.67
CA PHE A 144 15.89 -19.56 -6.58
C PHE A 144 15.39 -20.97 -6.29
N PHE A 145 14.68 -21.12 -5.16
CA PHE A 145 14.17 -22.41 -4.71
C PHE A 145 12.64 -22.41 -4.78
N GLN A 146 12.08 -23.13 -5.75
CA GLN A 146 10.66 -23.43 -5.79
C GLN A 146 10.36 -24.60 -4.85
N VAL A 147 9.52 -24.37 -3.84
CA VAL A 147 9.21 -25.36 -2.79
C VAL A 147 7.79 -25.93 -2.88
N GLY A 148 7.05 -25.62 -3.95
CA GLY A 148 5.70 -26.12 -4.18
C GLY A 148 4.67 -25.52 -3.20
N VAL A 149 3.60 -26.27 -2.89
CA VAL A 149 2.58 -25.86 -1.89
C VAL A 149 2.91 -26.46 -0.50
N ALA A 150 4.09 -26.16 0.05
CA ALA A 150 4.53 -26.57 1.38
C ALA A 150 5.10 -25.41 2.25
N GLU A 151 4.27 -24.44 2.73
CA GLU A 151 4.80 -23.21 3.36
C GLU A 151 5.56 -23.53 4.65
N ALA A 152 5.07 -24.50 5.41
CA ALA A 152 5.73 -24.96 6.63
C ALA A 152 7.15 -25.49 6.32
N ASN A 153 7.31 -26.23 5.23
CA ASN A 153 8.61 -26.70 4.76
C ASN A 153 9.47 -25.53 4.28
N MET A 154 8.90 -24.54 3.56
CA MET A 154 9.61 -23.33 3.14
C MET A 154 10.24 -22.58 4.34
N MET A 155 9.47 -22.39 5.42
CA MET A 155 9.99 -21.71 6.62
C MET A 155 11.08 -22.52 7.32
N GLY A 156 10.94 -23.85 7.38
CA GLY A 156 11.96 -24.75 7.91
C GLY A 156 13.25 -24.76 7.08
N MET A 157 13.13 -24.85 5.76
CA MET A 157 14.25 -24.74 4.82
C MET A 157 14.97 -23.40 4.95
N ALA A 158 14.20 -22.30 5.07
CA ALA A 158 14.77 -20.98 5.28
C ALA A 158 15.57 -20.92 6.57
N ALA A 159 15.01 -21.35 7.69
CA ALA A 159 15.75 -21.45 8.94
C ALA A 159 17.04 -22.28 8.79
N GLY A 160 16.98 -23.43 8.12
CA GLY A 160 18.14 -24.29 7.87
C GLY A 160 19.23 -23.63 7.02
N LEU A 161 18.87 -22.92 5.95
CA LEU A 161 19.82 -22.23 5.07
C LEU A 161 20.65 -21.18 5.82
N THR A 162 20.12 -20.57 6.87
CA THR A 162 20.88 -19.61 7.70
C THR A 162 22.08 -20.25 8.40
N ILE A 163 22.04 -21.55 8.69
CA ILE A 163 23.16 -22.30 9.30
C ILE A 163 24.34 -22.36 8.32
N GLY A 164 24.06 -22.45 7.02
CA GLY A 164 25.05 -22.35 5.93
C GLY A 164 25.49 -20.93 5.60
N GLY A 165 25.23 -19.95 6.49
CA GLY A 165 25.60 -18.55 6.32
C GLY A 165 24.71 -17.75 5.37
N LYS A 166 23.61 -18.33 4.88
CA LYS A 166 22.72 -17.68 3.92
C LYS A 166 21.74 -16.70 4.60
N ILE A 167 21.17 -15.79 3.81
CA ILE A 167 20.15 -14.80 4.19
C ILE A 167 18.92 -15.06 3.32
N PRO A 168 18.06 -16.00 3.72
CA PRO A 168 16.93 -16.42 2.93
C PRO A 168 15.80 -15.39 2.89
N PHE A 169 15.23 -15.20 1.70
CA PHE A 169 13.98 -14.49 1.49
C PHE A 169 12.90 -15.51 1.15
N THR A 170 11.77 -15.49 1.85
CA THR A 170 10.61 -16.35 1.55
C THR A 170 9.48 -15.51 1.00
N GLY A 171 8.81 -15.96 -0.08
CA GLY A 171 7.69 -15.26 -0.70
C GLY A 171 6.44 -16.12 -0.86
N THR A 172 5.34 -15.73 -0.22
CA THR A 172 3.97 -16.22 -0.48
C THR A 172 2.94 -15.15 -0.05
N PHE A 173 1.63 -15.44 -0.08
CA PHE A 173 0.62 -14.51 0.43
C PHE A 173 0.68 -14.39 1.94
N ALA A 174 0.18 -13.29 2.50
CA ALA A 174 0.23 -13.00 3.93
C ALA A 174 -0.38 -14.14 4.75
N ASN A 175 -1.60 -14.58 4.42
CA ASN A 175 -2.26 -15.69 5.10
C ASN A 175 -1.38 -16.95 5.20
N PHE A 176 -0.76 -17.31 4.08
CA PHE A 176 0.06 -18.51 4.01
C PHE A 176 1.46 -18.31 4.62
N SER A 177 1.95 -17.07 4.66
CA SER A 177 3.20 -16.67 5.30
C SER A 177 3.08 -16.51 6.80
N THR A 178 1.87 -16.42 7.36
CA THR A 178 1.65 -16.20 8.79
C THR A 178 0.81 -17.32 9.38
N SER A 179 -0.50 -17.32 9.13
CA SER A 179 -1.48 -18.16 9.81
C SER A 179 -1.20 -19.65 9.62
N ARG A 180 -0.82 -20.07 8.40
CA ARG A 180 -0.51 -21.47 8.11
C ARG A 180 0.79 -21.98 8.75
N VAL A 181 1.74 -21.08 9.04
CA VAL A 181 3.13 -21.44 9.38
C VAL A 181 3.62 -20.81 10.68
N TYR A 182 2.69 -20.33 11.50
CA TYR A 182 3.03 -19.52 12.67
C TYR A 182 3.97 -20.25 13.63
N ASP A 183 3.76 -21.55 13.84
CA ASP A 183 4.64 -22.36 14.69
C ASP A 183 6.05 -22.50 14.10
N GLN A 184 6.19 -22.72 12.78
CA GLN A 184 7.51 -22.77 12.14
C GLN A 184 8.24 -21.43 12.25
N ILE A 185 7.53 -20.31 12.11
CA ILE A 185 8.13 -18.99 12.34
C ILE A 185 8.52 -18.84 13.80
N ARG A 186 7.63 -19.18 14.74
CA ARG A 186 7.89 -19.04 16.17
C ARG A 186 9.09 -19.85 16.60
N GLN A 187 9.13 -21.15 16.29
CA GLN A 187 10.13 -22.09 16.79
C GLN A 187 11.45 -22.00 16.01
N SER A 188 11.36 -22.13 14.68
CA SER A 188 12.54 -22.31 13.84
C SER A 188 13.16 -20.98 13.42
N ILE A 189 12.42 -19.88 13.48
CA ILE A 189 12.91 -18.56 13.05
C ILE A 189 13.09 -17.61 14.23
N ALA A 190 12.03 -17.24 14.94
CA ALA A 190 12.07 -16.22 15.97
C ALA A 190 12.78 -16.71 17.24
N TYR A 191 12.36 -17.84 17.81
CA TYR A 191 12.98 -18.42 19.02
C TYR A 191 14.44 -18.81 18.78
N SER A 192 14.74 -19.30 17.58
CA SER A 192 16.09 -19.73 17.20
C SER A 192 16.98 -18.60 16.65
N ASP A 193 16.49 -17.34 16.70
CA ASP A 193 17.14 -16.11 16.22
C ASP A 193 17.75 -16.24 14.81
N LYS A 194 16.95 -16.74 13.87
CA LYS A 194 17.41 -16.95 12.49
C LYS A 194 17.21 -15.70 11.63
N ASN A 195 18.20 -15.45 10.79
CA ASN A 195 18.24 -14.30 9.88
C ASN A 195 17.39 -14.51 8.61
N VAL A 196 16.09 -14.71 8.78
CA VAL A 196 15.13 -14.97 7.68
C VAL A 196 14.29 -13.73 7.35
N LYS A 197 14.06 -13.48 6.05
CA LYS A 197 13.26 -12.36 5.54
C LYS A 197 11.94 -12.90 4.97
N ILE A 198 10.87 -12.74 5.72
CA ILE A 198 9.52 -13.21 5.37
C ILE A 198 8.82 -12.10 4.60
N CYS A 199 8.75 -12.23 3.28
CA CYS A 199 8.18 -11.23 2.38
C CYS A 199 6.77 -11.68 1.96
N ALA A 200 5.76 -11.04 2.51
CA ALA A 200 4.36 -11.44 2.39
C ALA A 200 3.56 -10.42 1.57
N SER A 201 3.00 -10.89 0.45
CA SER A 201 2.12 -10.07 -0.39
C SER A 201 0.65 -10.32 -0.09
N HIS A 202 -0.27 -9.60 -0.73
CA HIS A 202 -1.71 -9.90 -0.74
C HIS A 202 -2.34 -9.87 0.67
N ALA A 203 -1.84 -8.98 1.54
CA ALA A 203 -2.45 -8.73 2.85
C ALA A 203 -3.63 -7.76 2.71
N GLY A 204 -4.52 -7.74 3.71
CA GLY A 204 -5.60 -6.76 3.80
C GLY A 204 -6.79 -7.05 2.88
N VAL A 205 -7.80 -6.18 2.94
CA VAL A 205 -9.03 -6.28 2.13
C VAL A 205 -8.80 -5.87 0.67
N THR A 206 -7.76 -5.11 0.38
CA THR A 206 -7.40 -4.63 -0.96
C THR A 206 -6.88 -5.73 -1.88
N LEU A 207 -6.73 -6.96 -1.38
CA LEU A 207 -6.65 -8.13 -2.24
C LEU A 207 -7.88 -8.26 -3.15
N GLY A 208 -9.06 -7.86 -2.66
CA GLY A 208 -10.27 -7.79 -3.47
C GLY A 208 -10.99 -9.14 -3.58
N GLU A 209 -11.14 -9.61 -4.81
CA GLU A 209 -12.14 -10.58 -5.22
C GLU A 209 -11.96 -11.98 -4.58
N ASP A 210 -10.73 -12.35 -4.21
CA ASP A 210 -10.42 -13.64 -3.57
C ASP A 210 -11.03 -13.79 -2.17
N GLY A 211 -11.43 -12.67 -1.56
CA GLY A 211 -12.25 -12.64 -0.35
C GLY A 211 -11.56 -13.13 0.92
N ALA A 212 -12.39 -13.37 1.95
CA ALA A 212 -11.99 -13.60 3.35
C ALA A 212 -10.91 -14.68 3.56
N THR A 213 -10.89 -15.72 2.72
CA THR A 213 -9.96 -16.84 2.87
C THR A 213 -8.50 -16.46 2.56
N HIS A 214 -8.29 -15.38 1.80
CA HIS A 214 -6.97 -14.89 1.41
C HIS A 214 -6.65 -13.52 2.02
N GLN A 215 -7.69 -12.75 2.38
CA GLN A 215 -7.57 -11.45 3.05
C GLN A 215 -7.20 -11.64 4.53
N THR A 216 -5.90 -11.61 4.82
CA THR A 216 -5.41 -11.61 6.21
C THR A 216 -5.42 -10.20 6.80
N LEU A 217 -6.01 -10.09 7.99
CA LEU A 217 -6.17 -8.84 8.75
C LEU A 217 -5.51 -8.93 10.13
N GLU A 218 -4.83 -10.03 10.44
CA GLU A 218 -4.21 -10.32 11.72
C GLU A 218 -2.68 -10.53 11.63
N ASP A 219 -2.10 -10.44 10.43
CA ASP A 219 -0.69 -10.72 10.15
C ASP A 219 0.28 -9.82 10.93
N ILE A 220 0.01 -8.51 11.00
CA ILE A 220 0.86 -7.57 11.75
C ILE A 220 0.83 -7.93 13.23
N GLY A 221 -0.36 -8.23 13.77
CA GLY A 221 -0.54 -8.65 15.16
C GLY A 221 0.22 -9.93 15.49
N MET A 222 0.05 -10.97 14.68
CA MET A 222 0.76 -12.24 14.83
C MET A 222 2.28 -12.05 14.81
N MET A 223 2.80 -11.32 13.82
CA MET A 223 4.24 -11.16 13.65
C MET A 223 4.86 -10.25 14.71
N LYS A 224 4.18 -9.17 15.13
CA LYS A 224 4.72 -8.27 16.15
C LYS A 224 4.79 -8.91 17.53
N MET A 225 3.95 -9.92 17.82
CA MET A 225 3.98 -10.64 19.09
C MET A 225 5.25 -11.50 19.26
N LEU A 226 5.89 -11.91 18.16
CA LEU A 226 7.10 -12.73 18.21
C LEU A 226 8.31 -11.90 18.70
N PRO A 227 9.04 -12.34 19.74
CA PRO A 227 10.28 -11.68 20.19
C PRO A 227 11.31 -11.56 19.07
N GLY A 228 12.04 -10.44 19.03
CA GLY A 228 13.09 -10.19 18.02
C GLY A 228 12.61 -9.90 16.59
N MET A 229 11.33 -10.17 16.26
CA MET A 229 10.78 -9.91 14.92
C MET A 229 10.69 -8.41 14.62
N VAL A 230 11.21 -8.01 13.46
CA VAL A 230 10.95 -6.71 12.83
C VAL A 230 9.73 -6.81 11.93
N VAL A 231 8.83 -5.84 11.98
CA VAL A 231 7.58 -5.81 11.20
C VAL A 231 7.51 -4.52 10.40
N ILE A 232 7.50 -4.66 9.07
CA ILE A 232 7.54 -3.56 8.10
C ILE A 232 6.34 -3.65 7.15
N ASN A 233 5.70 -2.51 6.87
CA ASN A 233 4.62 -2.34 5.91
C ASN A 233 4.83 -1.00 5.14
N PRO A 234 5.52 -1.04 3.99
CA PRO A 234 5.84 0.13 3.19
C PRO A 234 4.59 0.69 2.47
N CYS A 235 4.59 1.99 2.20
CA CYS A 235 3.41 2.69 1.68
C CYS A 235 3.25 2.68 0.15
N ASP A 236 4.35 2.57 -0.59
CA ASP A 236 4.35 2.56 -2.05
C ASP A 236 5.50 1.73 -2.64
N TYR A 237 5.65 1.77 -3.96
CA TYR A 237 6.67 1.04 -4.69
C TYR A 237 8.10 1.42 -4.28
N ASN A 238 8.40 2.72 -4.20
CA ASN A 238 9.75 3.23 -3.92
C ASN A 238 10.18 2.86 -2.50
N GLN A 239 9.29 3.02 -1.52
CA GLN A 239 9.55 2.60 -0.15
C GLN A 239 9.68 1.09 -0.02
N THR A 240 8.94 0.30 -0.80
CA THR A 240 9.06 -1.17 -0.80
C THR A 240 10.42 -1.63 -1.34
N LYS A 241 10.89 -1.02 -2.43
CA LYS A 241 12.23 -1.26 -2.98
C LYS A 241 13.31 -0.92 -1.94
N ALA A 242 13.22 0.24 -1.31
CA ALA A 242 14.18 0.68 -0.30
C ALA A 242 14.16 -0.23 0.95
N ALA A 243 12.97 -0.64 1.42
CA ALA A 243 12.80 -1.59 2.51
C ALA A 243 13.46 -2.94 2.19
N THR A 244 13.23 -3.47 0.99
CA THR A 244 13.79 -4.76 0.55
C THR A 244 15.32 -4.76 0.58
N ILE A 245 15.94 -3.64 0.16
CA ILE A 245 17.39 -3.46 0.23
C ILE A 245 17.85 -3.38 1.70
N ALA A 246 17.19 -2.57 2.53
CA ALA A 246 17.55 -2.41 3.94
C ALA A 246 17.47 -3.72 4.74
N ILE A 247 16.43 -4.55 4.50
CA ILE A 247 16.25 -5.81 5.25
C ILE A 247 17.26 -6.90 4.84
N ALA A 248 17.87 -6.78 3.65
CA ALA A 248 18.99 -7.64 3.23
C ALA A 248 20.25 -7.38 4.06
N ASP A 249 20.41 -6.16 4.57
CA ASP A 249 21.52 -5.75 5.44
C ASP A 249 21.22 -6.00 6.92
N TYR A 250 19.95 -6.02 7.32
CA TYR A 250 19.52 -6.29 8.69
C TYR A 250 19.84 -7.73 9.13
N LYS A 251 20.28 -7.90 10.38
CA LYS A 251 20.51 -9.21 11.01
C LYS A 251 19.38 -9.53 11.99
N GLY A 252 18.69 -10.64 11.74
CA GLY A 252 17.54 -11.10 12.51
C GLY A 252 16.30 -11.33 11.64
N PRO A 253 15.21 -11.84 12.23
CA PRO A 253 13.99 -12.13 11.52
C PRO A 253 13.22 -10.86 11.17
N VAL A 254 12.73 -10.79 9.93
CA VAL A 254 11.95 -9.65 9.41
C VAL A 254 10.70 -10.14 8.71
N TYR A 255 9.55 -9.54 9.02
CA TYR A 255 8.32 -9.63 8.25
C TYR A 255 8.12 -8.35 7.43
N LEU A 256 8.15 -8.47 6.11
CA LEU A 256 7.88 -7.41 5.14
C LEU A 256 6.52 -7.67 4.50
N ARG A 257 5.51 -6.93 4.95
CA ARG A 257 4.14 -6.92 4.41
C ARG A 257 4.07 -6.01 3.20
N PHE A 258 3.32 -6.37 2.16
CA PHE A 258 3.00 -5.48 1.04
C PHE A 258 1.75 -5.94 0.28
N GLY A 259 1.09 -5.01 -0.42
CA GLY A 259 -0.16 -5.27 -1.14
C GLY A 259 0.01 -5.77 -2.58
N ARG A 260 -1.13 -6.14 -3.18
CA ARG A 260 -1.28 -6.45 -4.61
C ARG A 260 -1.64 -5.23 -5.48
N PRO A 261 -2.53 -4.31 -5.06
CA PRO A 261 -3.04 -3.30 -5.98
C PRO A 261 -1.93 -2.32 -6.40
N SER A 262 -2.14 -1.72 -7.57
CA SER A 262 -1.32 -0.57 -7.97
C SER A 262 -1.71 0.62 -7.11
N VAL A 263 -0.72 1.21 -6.44
CA VAL A 263 -0.91 2.37 -5.58
C VAL A 263 -0.12 3.56 -6.09
N PRO A 264 -0.54 4.79 -5.75
CA PRO A 264 0.25 6.00 -5.94
C PRO A 264 1.70 5.84 -5.48
N ILE A 265 2.64 6.26 -6.33
CA ILE A 265 4.04 6.48 -5.96
C ILE A 265 4.20 7.97 -5.62
N PHE A 266 4.51 8.24 -4.37
CA PHE A 266 4.64 9.59 -3.83
C PHE A 266 5.87 9.76 -2.95
N THR A 267 6.60 8.69 -2.65
CA THR A 267 7.91 8.76 -2.01
C THR A 267 9.03 8.91 -3.06
N PRO A 268 10.13 9.62 -2.73
CA PRO A 268 11.29 9.72 -3.61
C PRO A 268 11.93 8.36 -3.92
N ASP A 269 12.47 8.19 -5.12
CA ASP A 269 13.12 6.94 -5.55
C ASP A 269 14.46 6.66 -4.85
N ASP A 270 15.11 7.71 -4.38
CA ASP A 270 16.38 7.73 -3.65
C ASP A 270 16.20 7.80 -2.11
N GLN A 271 14.95 7.70 -1.64
CA GLN A 271 14.66 7.75 -0.22
C GLN A 271 15.41 6.66 0.55
N LYS A 272 16.18 7.07 1.56
CA LYS A 272 16.83 6.14 2.49
C LYS A 272 15.79 5.50 3.40
N PHE A 273 15.88 4.18 3.55
CA PHE A 273 15.03 3.41 4.45
C PHE A 273 15.81 3.06 5.71
N GLU A 274 15.37 3.55 6.87
CA GLU A 274 15.96 3.25 8.18
C GLU A 274 14.93 2.50 9.04
N ILE A 275 15.22 1.23 9.35
CA ILE A 275 14.31 0.38 10.13
C ILE A 275 14.06 1.03 11.50
N GLY A 276 12.79 1.25 11.82
CA GLY A 276 12.37 1.80 13.11
C GLY A 276 12.35 3.33 13.18
N LYS A 277 12.54 4.03 12.06
CA LYS A 277 12.35 5.49 11.98
C LYS A 277 11.09 5.86 11.22
N ALA A 278 10.33 6.80 11.78
CA ALA A 278 9.15 7.35 11.12
C ALA A 278 9.54 8.38 10.04
N ILE A 279 8.66 8.57 9.06
CA ILE A 279 8.79 9.65 8.07
C ILE A 279 7.62 10.61 8.25
N GLN A 280 7.91 11.84 8.61
CA GLN A 280 6.93 12.91 8.60
C GLN A 280 6.74 13.40 7.14
N LEU A 281 5.50 13.36 6.66
CA LEU A 281 5.15 13.70 5.28
C LEU A 281 4.55 15.10 5.18
N THR A 282 3.83 15.54 6.21
CA THR A 282 3.29 16.91 6.31
C THR A 282 3.49 17.46 7.71
N GLU A 283 3.66 18.78 7.80
CA GLU A 283 3.58 19.52 9.06
C GLU A 283 2.13 19.83 9.41
N GLY A 284 1.77 19.73 10.68
CA GLY A 284 0.49 20.22 11.18
C GLY A 284 0.51 20.57 12.66
N LYS A 285 -0.57 21.19 13.16
CA LYS A 285 -0.68 21.62 14.57
C LYS A 285 -1.96 21.22 15.27
N ASP A 286 -2.99 20.78 14.55
CA ASP A 286 -4.30 20.51 15.14
C ASP A 286 -4.53 19.02 15.40
N VAL A 287 -4.04 18.14 14.51
CA VAL A 287 -4.18 16.68 14.67
C VAL A 287 -3.01 15.95 14.00
N THR A 288 -2.57 14.86 14.62
CA THR A 288 -1.58 13.95 14.05
C THR A 288 -2.27 12.72 13.47
N ILE A 289 -1.95 12.36 12.22
CA ILE A 289 -2.31 11.07 11.64
C ILE A 289 -1.06 10.21 11.54
N VAL A 290 -1.09 9.03 12.15
CA VAL A 290 -0.03 8.03 12.06
C VAL A 290 -0.55 6.87 11.22
N ALA A 291 0.02 6.68 10.03
CA ALA A 291 -0.48 5.73 9.04
C ALA A 291 0.58 4.73 8.59
N THR A 292 0.15 3.59 8.05
CA THR A 292 1.04 2.57 7.49
C THR A 292 0.46 1.95 6.21
N GLY A 293 1.32 1.45 5.32
CA GLY A 293 0.90 0.83 4.07
C GLY A 293 0.06 1.77 3.18
N HIS A 294 -0.97 1.22 2.54
CA HIS A 294 -1.84 1.94 1.62
C HIS A 294 -2.60 3.11 2.26
N LEU A 295 -2.82 3.05 3.57
CA LEU A 295 -3.55 4.09 4.33
C LEU A 295 -2.74 5.37 4.48
N VAL A 296 -1.43 5.35 4.19
CA VAL A 296 -0.63 6.57 4.15
C VAL A 296 -1.14 7.51 3.06
N TRP A 297 -1.45 7.00 1.86
CA TRP A 297 -2.00 7.81 0.78
C TRP A 297 -3.38 8.36 1.13
N GLU A 298 -4.27 7.51 1.65
CA GLU A 298 -5.60 7.93 2.10
C GLU A 298 -5.52 9.01 3.20
N SER A 299 -4.51 8.94 4.06
CA SER A 299 -4.26 9.95 5.09
C SER A 299 -3.80 11.29 4.52
N LEU A 300 -2.96 11.28 3.48
CA LEU A 300 -2.57 12.52 2.77
C LEU A 300 -3.78 13.18 2.08
N GLN A 301 -4.63 12.38 1.44
CA GLN A 301 -5.87 12.88 0.83
C GLN A 301 -6.84 13.46 1.88
N ALA A 302 -6.98 12.81 3.03
CA ALA A 302 -7.77 13.32 4.14
C ALA A 302 -7.19 14.63 4.72
N ALA A 303 -5.87 14.70 4.86
CA ALA A 303 -5.17 15.90 5.32
C ALA A 303 -5.40 17.09 4.39
N GLU A 304 -5.39 16.88 3.07
CA GLU A 304 -5.70 17.94 2.09
C GLU A 304 -7.14 18.46 2.24
N LYS A 305 -8.12 17.56 2.39
CA LYS A 305 -9.52 17.93 2.62
C LYS A 305 -9.69 18.70 3.93
N LEU A 306 -8.98 18.32 4.99
CA LEU A 306 -9.02 18.99 6.29
C LEU A 306 -8.35 20.37 6.27
N ASP A 307 -7.24 20.49 5.54
CA ASP A 307 -6.53 21.76 5.33
C ASP A 307 -7.43 22.78 4.61
N ALA A 308 -8.19 22.33 3.61
CA ALA A 308 -9.22 23.16 2.94
C ALA A 308 -10.35 23.62 3.90
N MET A 309 -10.52 22.96 5.04
CA MET A 309 -11.44 23.34 6.12
C MET A 309 -10.76 24.13 7.24
N GLY A 310 -9.49 24.52 7.07
CA GLY A 310 -8.70 25.25 8.06
C GLY A 310 -8.21 24.41 9.23
N ILE A 311 -8.13 23.08 9.06
CA ILE A 311 -7.59 22.14 10.06
C ILE A 311 -6.20 21.69 9.60
N SER A 312 -5.19 22.00 10.39
CA SER A 312 -3.78 21.72 10.10
C SER A 312 -3.38 20.32 10.57
N VAL A 313 -3.15 19.43 9.62
CA VAL A 313 -2.92 17.99 9.86
C VAL A 313 -1.47 17.59 9.61
N GLU A 314 -0.87 16.97 10.63
CA GLU A 314 0.42 16.31 10.53
C GLU A 314 0.23 14.86 10.09
N VAL A 315 0.90 14.40 9.04
CA VAL A 315 0.84 13.00 8.60
C VAL A 315 2.22 12.36 8.76
N ILE A 316 2.27 11.26 9.51
CA ILE A 316 3.47 10.47 9.76
C ILE A 316 3.27 9.07 9.20
N ASN A 317 4.18 8.66 8.30
CA ASN A 317 4.28 7.29 7.82
C ASN A 317 5.11 6.45 8.79
N ILE A 318 4.47 5.44 9.37
CA ILE A 318 5.11 4.36 10.14
C ILE A 318 5.22 3.13 9.25
N HIS A 319 6.31 3.05 8.50
CA HIS A 319 6.61 1.85 7.72
C HIS A 319 7.13 0.71 8.60
N THR A 320 7.72 0.99 9.77
CA THR A 320 8.17 -0.03 10.72
C THR A 320 7.27 0.00 11.95
N ILE A 321 6.37 -0.97 12.05
CA ILE A 321 5.45 -1.11 13.19
C ILE A 321 6.20 -1.67 14.42
N LYS A 322 7.20 -2.52 14.18
CA LYS A 322 8.10 -3.04 15.22
C LYS A 322 9.54 -3.06 14.70
N PRO A 323 10.50 -2.36 15.36
CA PRO A 323 10.31 -1.44 16.49
C PRO A 323 9.56 -0.16 16.08
N LEU A 324 8.69 0.33 16.95
CA LEU A 324 7.93 1.57 16.75
C LEU A 324 8.79 2.80 17.09
N ASP A 325 8.78 3.82 16.23
CA ASP A 325 9.41 5.12 16.51
C ASP A 325 8.58 5.94 17.49
N LYS A 326 8.75 5.66 18.78
CA LYS A 326 8.00 6.34 19.85
C LYS A 326 8.32 7.83 19.91
N GLU A 327 9.58 8.20 19.66
CA GLU A 327 10.05 9.58 19.78
C GLU A 327 9.38 10.49 18.75
N ALA A 328 9.29 10.05 17.50
CA ALA A 328 8.61 10.80 16.45
C ALA A 328 7.13 11.05 16.79
N ILE A 329 6.42 10.01 17.27
CA ILE A 329 5.01 10.12 17.63
C ILE A 329 4.82 11.03 18.84
N LEU A 330 5.63 10.87 19.89
CA LEU A 330 5.54 11.70 21.10
C LEU A 330 5.84 13.19 20.81
N LYS A 331 6.82 13.47 19.95
CA LYS A 331 7.12 14.84 19.49
C LYS A 331 5.93 15.45 18.76
N SER A 332 5.27 14.67 17.92
CA SER A 332 4.13 15.09 17.11
C SER A 332 2.89 15.39 17.96
N ILE A 333 2.51 14.48 18.84
CA ILE A 333 1.34 14.67 19.71
C ILE A 333 1.54 15.77 20.77
N ALA A 334 2.79 16.07 21.17
CA ALA A 334 3.08 17.21 22.04
C ALA A 334 2.69 18.55 21.39
N LYS A 335 2.68 18.59 20.06
CA LYS A 335 2.22 19.73 19.26
C LYS A 335 0.72 19.69 18.99
N THR A 336 0.16 18.52 18.65
CA THR A 336 -1.23 18.43 18.14
C THR A 336 -2.27 18.08 19.20
N GLY A 337 -1.89 17.44 20.31
CA GLY A 337 -2.79 17.08 21.41
C GLY A 337 -3.79 15.95 21.13
N CYS A 338 -3.94 15.50 19.88
CA CYS A 338 -4.70 14.30 19.51
C CYS A 338 -4.09 13.57 18.32
N ILE A 339 -4.48 12.31 18.15
CA ILE A 339 -3.93 11.41 17.14
C ILE A 339 -5.00 10.50 16.50
N VAL A 340 -4.86 10.21 15.21
CA VAL A 340 -5.61 9.17 14.50
C VAL A 340 -4.61 8.16 13.95
N THR A 341 -4.86 6.88 14.18
CA THR A 341 -4.05 5.80 13.59
C THR A 341 -4.78 5.17 12.41
N ALA A 342 -4.09 4.98 11.29
CA ALA A 342 -4.69 4.49 10.04
C ALA A 342 -3.94 3.27 9.48
N GLU A 343 -4.63 2.13 9.40
CA GLU A 343 -4.07 0.87 8.92
C GLU A 343 -5.10 -0.01 8.21
N GLU A 344 -4.66 -0.69 7.16
CA GLU A 344 -5.45 -1.76 6.53
C GLU A 344 -5.16 -3.08 7.27
N HIS A 345 -5.71 -3.23 8.46
CA HIS A 345 -5.54 -4.38 9.33
C HIS A 345 -6.69 -4.39 10.35
N ASN A 346 -6.89 -5.50 11.07
CA ASN A 346 -7.78 -5.52 12.22
C ASN A 346 -7.31 -4.48 13.24
N ARG A 347 -8.25 -3.72 13.81
CA ARG A 347 -7.97 -2.74 14.85
C ARG A 347 -7.30 -3.36 16.09
N ILE A 348 -7.47 -4.67 16.28
CA ILE A 348 -6.85 -5.46 17.33
C ILE A 348 -5.48 -5.96 16.85
N GLY A 349 -4.44 -5.70 17.62
CA GLY A 349 -3.08 -6.17 17.38
C GLY A 349 -2.31 -5.35 16.34
N GLY A 350 -2.91 -4.33 15.72
CA GLY A 350 -2.28 -3.52 14.67
C GLY A 350 -1.33 -2.41 15.14
N LEU A 351 -1.10 -1.45 14.25
CA LEU A 351 -0.44 -0.16 14.50
C LEU A 351 -1.18 0.64 15.58
N GLY A 352 -2.51 0.76 15.46
CA GLY A 352 -3.35 1.53 16.36
C GLY A 352 -3.19 1.11 17.80
N GLU A 353 -3.26 -0.19 18.07
CA GLU A 353 -3.07 -0.72 19.43
C GLU A 353 -1.62 -0.54 19.92
N SER A 354 -0.63 -0.64 19.02
CA SER A 354 0.78 -0.38 19.36
C SER A 354 1.00 1.07 19.80
N VAL A 355 0.36 2.02 19.11
CA VAL A 355 0.36 3.43 19.47
C VAL A 355 -0.42 3.66 20.77
N ALA A 356 -1.61 3.08 20.93
CA ALA A 356 -2.41 3.23 22.14
C ALA A 356 -1.68 2.76 23.40
N GLY A 357 -1.02 1.59 23.33
CA GLY A 357 -0.19 1.08 24.41
C GLY A 357 1.01 1.98 24.72
N MET A 358 1.63 2.57 23.70
CA MET A 358 2.70 3.56 23.86
C MET A 358 2.18 4.83 24.54
N LEU A 359 1.05 5.38 24.09
CA LEU A 359 0.44 6.58 24.65
C LEU A 359 0.08 6.38 26.13
N ALA A 360 -0.56 5.26 26.47
CA ALA A 360 -0.95 4.95 27.84
C ALA A 360 0.23 4.93 28.83
N GLN A 361 1.43 4.57 28.35
CA GLN A 361 2.65 4.50 29.16
C GLN A 361 3.42 5.82 29.25
N ASN A 362 3.22 6.75 28.30
CA ASN A 362 4.09 7.92 28.15
C ASN A 362 3.31 9.24 28.18
N HIS A 363 2.26 9.37 27.38
CA HIS A 363 1.46 10.59 27.26
C HIS A 363 0.04 10.23 26.81
N PRO A 364 -0.88 9.91 27.74
CA PRO A 364 -2.26 9.60 27.40
C PRO A 364 -2.89 10.71 26.56
N THR A 365 -3.28 10.35 25.34
CA THR A 365 -3.70 11.30 24.30
C THR A 365 -4.97 10.76 23.64
N PRO A 366 -5.98 11.59 23.35
CA PRO A 366 -7.14 11.17 22.57
C PRO A 366 -6.70 10.53 21.25
N GLN A 367 -7.08 9.26 21.07
CA GLN A 367 -6.76 8.47 19.89
C GLN A 367 -8.03 7.93 19.24
N GLU A 368 -8.12 8.07 17.92
CA GLU A 368 -9.12 7.38 17.10
C GLU A 368 -8.45 6.38 16.13
N PHE A 369 -9.23 5.41 15.65
CA PHE A 369 -8.75 4.29 14.85
C PHE A 369 -9.46 4.24 13.50
N VAL A 370 -8.69 4.22 12.43
CA VAL A 370 -9.11 3.86 11.07
C VAL A 370 -8.50 2.50 10.78
N ALA A 371 -9.32 1.46 10.95
CA ALA A 371 -8.91 0.06 10.84
C ALA A 371 -10.16 -0.83 10.66
N VAL A 372 -9.95 -2.07 10.23
CA VAL A 372 -11.04 -3.05 10.12
C VAL A 372 -11.53 -3.41 11.52
N ASN A 373 -12.85 -3.47 11.72
CA ASN A 373 -13.43 -4.00 12.96
C ASN A 373 -13.19 -5.51 13.08
N ASP A 374 -13.58 -6.11 14.21
CA ASP A 374 -13.38 -7.54 14.49
C ASP A 374 -14.29 -8.42 13.62
N THR A 375 -13.96 -8.50 12.34
CA THR A 375 -14.70 -9.15 11.27
C THR A 375 -13.72 -9.64 10.22
N PHE A 376 -14.05 -10.75 9.58
CA PHE A 376 -13.40 -11.12 8.33
C PHE A 376 -13.71 -10.12 7.20
N GLY A 377 -12.85 -10.14 6.20
CA GLY A 377 -13.10 -9.48 4.92
C GLY A 377 -14.20 -10.19 4.11
N GLU A 378 -14.35 -9.81 2.84
CA GLU A 378 -15.27 -10.43 1.89
C GLU A 378 -14.84 -10.14 0.45
N SER A 379 -15.45 -10.83 -0.51
CA SER A 379 -15.18 -10.59 -1.93
C SER A 379 -15.81 -9.28 -2.39
N GLY A 380 -15.02 -8.45 -3.07
CA GLY A 380 -15.45 -7.21 -3.68
C GLY A 380 -14.27 -6.54 -4.39
N SER A 381 -14.50 -5.45 -5.12
CA SER A 381 -13.38 -4.69 -5.64
C SER A 381 -12.61 -4.01 -4.50
N PRO A 382 -11.29 -3.80 -4.62
CA PRO A 382 -10.50 -3.14 -3.58
C PRO A 382 -11.09 -1.80 -3.09
N ALA A 383 -11.59 -0.97 -4.01
CA ALA A 383 -12.18 0.32 -3.67
C ALA A 383 -13.51 0.19 -2.90
N GLU A 384 -14.37 -0.76 -3.28
CA GLU A 384 -15.62 -1.04 -2.57
C GLU A 384 -15.35 -1.54 -1.15
N LEU A 385 -14.35 -2.42 -0.99
CA LEU A 385 -13.96 -2.94 0.30
C LEU A 385 -13.34 -1.86 1.18
N MET A 386 -12.41 -1.05 0.66
CA MET A 386 -11.84 0.08 1.38
C MET A 386 -12.92 1.01 1.93
N LYS A 387 -13.94 1.33 1.12
CA LYS A 387 -15.08 2.13 1.56
C LYS A 387 -15.96 1.40 2.59
N LYS A 388 -16.32 0.14 2.34
CA LYS A 388 -17.18 -0.66 3.21
C LYS A 388 -16.59 -0.84 4.61
N TYR A 389 -15.28 -1.07 4.68
CA TYR A 389 -14.56 -1.27 5.93
C TYR A 389 -14.05 0.02 6.57
N GLY A 390 -14.39 1.19 6.00
CA GLY A 390 -14.09 2.49 6.58
C GLY A 390 -12.60 2.86 6.55
N LEU A 391 -11.92 2.51 5.46
CA LEU A 391 -10.46 2.69 5.28
C LEU A 391 -10.12 3.75 4.22
N ASP A 392 -11.11 4.41 3.63
CA ASP A 392 -10.92 5.46 2.62
C ASP A 392 -10.65 6.85 3.26
N ALA A 393 -10.21 7.81 2.44
CA ALA A 393 -9.94 9.17 2.88
C ALA A 393 -11.11 9.85 3.59
N ASP A 394 -12.36 9.54 3.21
CA ASP A 394 -13.55 10.10 3.86
C ASP A 394 -13.73 9.54 5.28
N SER A 395 -13.42 8.25 5.46
CA SER A 395 -13.41 7.62 6.78
C SER A 395 -12.29 8.18 7.66
N VAL A 396 -11.08 8.37 7.10
CA VAL A 396 -9.98 9.04 7.82
C VAL A 396 -10.40 10.45 8.26
N LEU A 397 -11.01 11.24 7.37
CA LEU A 397 -11.52 12.57 7.69
C LEU A 397 -12.55 12.55 8.82
N LYS A 398 -13.49 11.60 8.78
CA LYS A 398 -14.52 11.44 9.81
C LYS A 398 -13.91 11.18 11.20
N GLU A 399 -12.94 10.28 11.31
CA GLU A 399 -12.30 9.95 12.59
C GLU A 399 -11.44 11.10 13.12
N ASN A 400 -10.77 11.87 12.25
CA ASN A 400 -10.06 13.08 12.65
C ASN A 400 -10.98 14.12 13.32
N ARG A 401 -12.20 14.29 12.81
CA ARG A 401 -13.17 15.21 13.43
C ARG A 401 -13.61 14.74 14.82
N LYS A 402 -13.68 13.42 15.06
CA LYS A 402 -13.96 12.88 16.41
C LYS A 402 -12.78 13.11 17.35
N ALA A 403 -11.55 12.84 16.92
CA ALA A 403 -10.34 13.05 17.73
C ALA A 403 -10.19 14.52 18.17
N LEU A 404 -10.60 15.48 17.34
CA LEU A 404 -10.60 16.92 17.65
C LEU A 404 -11.73 17.36 18.60
N TYR A 405 -12.80 16.57 18.73
CA TYR A 405 -14.00 16.98 19.47
C TYR A 405 -13.75 17.20 20.98
N PRO A 406 -12.98 16.36 21.71
CA PRO A 406 -12.67 16.59 23.12
C PRO A 406 -11.86 17.86 23.36
N LEU A 407 -10.91 18.18 22.48
CA LEU A 407 -10.02 19.34 22.60
C LEU A 407 -10.77 20.66 22.42
N LYS A 408 -11.70 20.73 21.46
CA LYS A 408 -12.46 21.96 21.18
C LYS A 408 -13.52 22.28 22.24
N ASN A 409 -13.96 21.28 23.01
CA ASN A 409 -15.07 21.41 23.94
C ASN A 409 -14.64 21.37 25.43
N ASN A 410 -13.34 21.43 25.74
CA ASN A 410 -12.83 21.27 27.12
C ASN A 410 -13.43 20.05 27.83
N VAL A 411 -13.72 18.97 27.10
CA VAL A 411 -14.29 17.75 27.68
C VAL A 411 -13.12 17.00 28.33
N CYS A 412 -12.92 17.27 29.61
CA CYS A 412 -12.02 16.53 30.46
C CYS A 412 -12.61 15.11 30.62
N PHE A 413 -11.94 14.08 30.11
CA PHE A 413 -12.27 12.70 30.48
C PHE A 413 -11.89 12.49 31.95
N LEU A 414 -12.77 12.92 32.86
CA LEU A 414 -12.70 12.53 34.26
C LEU A 414 -12.94 11.01 34.29
N LYS A 415 -11.87 10.25 34.57
CA LYS A 415 -11.94 8.84 34.95
C LYS A 415 -12.88 8.74 36.16
N GLY A 416 -14.12 8.31 35.92
CA GLY A 416 -14.96 7.74 36.97
C GLY A 416 -14.35 6.39 37.35
N SER A 417 -13.94 6.29 38.61
CA SER A 417 -13.39 5.12 39.31
C SER A 417 -14.17 3.84 39.13
#